data_AF-A0A5C3Q3B7-F1
#
_entry.id   AF-A0A5C3Q3B7-F1
#
_cell.length_a   1.000
_cell.length_b   1.000
_cell.length_c   1.000
_cell.angle_alpha   90.00
_cell.angle_beta   90.00
_cell.angle_gamma   90.00
#
_symmetry.space_group_name_H-M   'P 1'
#
loop_
_entity.id
_entity.type
_entity.pdbx_description
1 polymer ?
#
loop_
_entity_poly.entity_id
_entity_poly.type
_entity_poly.pdbx_seq_one_letter_code
_entity_poly.pdbx_strand_id
1 'polypeptide(L)'
;MHIGKNIFPQLVNLWTGNYKDLNAGLRSYTLGSTVFQAIGKACAFSGNTIPSAFGAHVPNIATERHKFIAETWFLFATMIAPTVLYNRFQRPLYYQHFVELVTIFNICLLYKLTPTDIDELEQCIVRWVEKYEKYNDFTVF
;
A
#
# COMPACT_ATOMS: atom_id res chain seq x y z
N MET A 1 14.68 -6.43 4.17
CA MET A 1 13.28 -6.10 4.51
C MET A 1 12.31 -7.02 3.76
N HIS A 2 12.04 -8.22 4.31
CA HIS A 2 11.24 -9.27 3.63
C HIS A 2 9.72 -9.10 3.78
N ILE A 3 9.29 -8.36 4.80
CA ILE A 3 7.87 -8.23 5.17
C ILE A 3 7.05 -7.49 4.09
N GLY A 4 7.53 -6.35 3.58
CA GLY A 4 6.78 -5.60 2.55
C GLY A 4 6.71 -6.30 1.20
N LYS A 5 7.68 -7.16 0.87
CA LYS A 5 7.62 -8.03 -0.33
C LYS A 5 6.41 -8.98 -0.28
N ASN A 6 5.90 -9.30 0.90
CA ASN A 6 4.71 -10.15 1.04
C ASN A 6 3.43 -9.33 1.20
N ILE A 7 3.47 -8.24 1.98
CA ILE A 7 2.29 -7.44 2.29
C ILE A 7 1.78 -6.65 1.08
N PHE A 8 2.65 -5.88 0.40
CA PHE A 8 2.20 -5.00 -0.69
C PHE A 8 1.63 -5.75 -1.89
N PRO A 9 2.21 -6.89 -2.34
CA PRO A 9 1.57 -7.69 -3.37
C PRO A 9 0.20 -8.23 -2.94
N GLN A 10 0.04 -8.64 -1.68
CA GLN A 10 -1.24 -9.14 -1.19
C GLN A 10 -2.30 -8.03 -1.16
N LEU A 11 -1.92 -6.82 -0.73
CA LEU A 11 -2.81 -5.65 -0.78
C LEU A 11 -3.22 -5.30 -2.22
N VAL A 12 -2.27 -5.31 -3.16
CA VAL A 12 -2.61 -5.05 -4.57
C VAL A 12 -3.53 -6.12 -5.13
N ASN A 13 -3.30 -7.41 -4.81
CA ASN A 13 -4.23 -8.48 -5.19
C ASN A 13 -5.63 -8.23 -4.63
N LEU A 14 -5.73 -7.76 -3.38
CA LEU A 14 -6.99 -7.45 -2.74
C LEU A 14 -7.71 -6.31 -3.47
N TRP A 15 -7.02 -5.22 -3.79
CA TRP A 15 -7.61 -4.08 -4.49
C TRP A 15 -7.99 -4.39 -5.94
N THR A 16 -7.31 -5.33 -6.59
CA THR A 16 -7.66 -5.76 -7.96
C THR A 16 -8.65 -6.93 -8.00
N GLY A 17 -9.11 -7.43 -6.84
CA GLY A 17 -10.04 -8.57 -6.77
C GLY A 17 -9.43 -9.93 -7.15
N ASN A 18 -8.10 -10.05 -7.15
CA ASN A 18 -7.37 -11.27 -7.52
C ASN A 18 -6.86 -12.04 -6.29
N TYR A 19 -7.35 -11.73 -5.09
CA TYR A 19 -6.86 -12.32 -3.85
C TYR A 19 -7.68 -13.54 -3.44
N LYS A 20 -7.12 -14.74 -3.61
CA LYS A 20 -7.63 -16.01 -3.04
C LYS A 20 -9.14 -16.25 -3.24
N ASP A 21 -9.68 -15.85 -4.41
CA ASP A 21 -11.10 -15.93 -4.74
C ASP A 21 -12.05 -15.25 -3.74
N LEU A 22 -11.51 -14.37 -2.86
CA LEU A 22 -12.31 -13.49 -2.02
C LEU A 22 -12.93 -12.43 -2.92
N ASN A 23 -14.23 -12.57 -3.15
CA ASN A 23 -15.00 -11.49 -3.70
C ASN A 23 -15.01 -10.32 -2.70
N ALA A 24 -15.19 -9.10 -3.21
CA ALA A 24 -15.28 -7.93 -2.36
C ALA A 24 -16.50 -8.00 -1.40
N GLY A 25 -17.45 -8.91 -1.66
CA GLY A 25 -18.69 -9.03 -0.90
C GLY A 25 -19.43 -7.70 -0.87
N LEU A 26 -19.87 -7.29 0.32
CA LEU A 26 -20.45 -5.96 0.60
C LEU A 26 -19.42 -4.82 0.69
N ARG A 27 -18.14 -5.13 0.53
CA ARG A 27 -17.03 -4.22 0.81
C ARG A 27 -16.56 -3.60 -0.50
N SER A 28 -16.40 -2.29 -0.50
CA SER A 28 -16.04 -1.51 -1.69
C SER A 28 -14.55 -1.15 -1.72
N TYR A 29 -13.67 -2.13 -1.45
CA TYR A 29 -12.21 -1.92 -1.42
C TYR A 29 -11.52 -2.13 -2.78
N THR A 30 -12.26 -2.54 -3.81
CA THR A 30 -11.70 -2.77 -5.14
C THR A 30 -11.54 -1.48 -5.93
N LEU A 31 -10.46 -1.41 -6.70
CA LEU A 31 -10.21 -0.35 -7.67
C LEU A 31 -10.75 -0.79 -9.03
N GLY A 32 -11.42 0.13 -9.73
CA GLY A 32 -11.84 -0.12 -11.10
C GLY A 32 -10.62 -0.38 -12.00
N SER A 33 -10.76 -1.29 -12.97
CA SER A 33 -9.66 -1.66 -13.88
C SER A 33 -9.02 -0.44 -14.57
N THR A 34 -9.83 0.50 -15.06
CA THR A 34 -9.35 1.75 -15.68
C THR A 34 -8.53 2.60 -14.72
N VAL A 35 -8.94 2.68 -13.45
CA VAL A 35 -8.21 3.42 -12.40
C VAL A 35 -6.88 2.75 -12.12
N PHE A 36 -6.85 1.42 -11.98
CA PHE A 36 -5.61 0.69 -11.73
C PHE A 36 -4.63 0.79 -12.89
N GLN A 37 -5.11 0.77 -14.15
CA GLN A 37 -4.27 1.02 -15.32
C GLN A 37 -3.69 2.43 -15.35
N ALA A 38 -4.47 3.44 -14.97
CA ALA A 38 -3.99 4.82 -14.86
C ALA A 38 -2.91 4.96 -13.76
N ILE A 39 -3.10 4.30 -12.61
CA ILE A 39 -2.09 4.21 -11.54
C ILE A 39 -0.81 3.56 -12.06
N GLY A 40 -0.93 2.47 -12.82
CA GLY A 40 0.21 1.80 -13.47
C GLY A 40 1.04 2.73 -14.34
N LYS A 41 0.39 3.53 -15.18
CA LYS A 41 1.05 4.53 -16.04
C LYS A 41 1.70 5.65 -15.21
N ALA A 42 1.01 6.17 -14.20
CA ALA A 42 1.54 7.20 -13.32
C ALA A 42 2.78 6.70 -12.54
N CYS A 43 2.76 5.44 -12.12
CA CYS A 43 3.87 4.78 -11.44
C CYS A 43 5.13 4.76 -12.34
N ALA A 44 5.01 4.26 -13.57
CA ALA A 44 6.14 4.26 -14.52
C ALA A 44 6.63 5.68 -14.85
N PHE A 45 5.71 6.65 -14.99
CA PHE A 45 6.10 8.04 -15.25
C PHE A 45 6.84 8.70 -14.08
N SER A 46 6.47 8.36 -12.84
CA SER A 46 7.11 8.92 -11.64
C SER A 46 8.61 8.64 -11.58
N GLY A 47 9.05 7.51 -12.11
CA GLY A 47 10.47 7.18 -12.14
C GLY A 47 11.32 8.03 -13.10
N ASN A 48 10.70 8.90 -13.92
CA ASN A 48 11.42 9.95 -14.68
C ASN A 48 11.65 11.22 -13.84
N THR A 49 10.99 11.33 -12.69
CA THR A 49 11.02 12.52 -11.82
C THR A 49 11.70 12.27 -10.48
N ILE A 50 11.72 11.02 -10.02
CA ILE A 50 12.40 10.62 -8.78
C ILE A 50 13.91 10.50 -9.07
N PRO A 51 14.78 11.24 -8.34
CA PRO A 51 16.22 11.10 -8.52
C PRO A 51 16.69 9.68 -8.21
N SER A 52 17.68 9.18 -8.95
CA SER A 52 18.24 7.84 -8.76
C SER A 52 18.83 7.61 -7.36
N ALA A 53 19.16 8.68 -6.63
CA ALA A 53 19.60 8.62 -5.23
C ALA A 53 18.54 8.07 -4.27
N PHE A 54 17.25 8.14 -4.64
CA PHE A 54 16.14 7.61 -3.84
C PHE A 54 15.82 6.14 -4.16
N GLY A 55 16.48 5.54 -5.15
CA GLY A 55 16.35 4.12 -5.48
C GLY A 55 15.98 3.86 -6.93
N ALA A 56 15.64 2.60 -7.21
CA ALA A 56 15.34 2.13 -8.57
C ALA A 56 14.05 2.73 -9.17
N HIS A 57 14.04 2.82 -10.50
CA HIS A 57 12.84 3.19 -11.27
C HIS A 57 11.72 2.17 -11.05
N VAL A 58 10.57 2.62 -10.56
CA VAL A 58 9.44 1.74 -10.25
C VAL A 58 8.67 1.39 -11.53
N PRO A 59 8.58 0.10 -11.92
CA PRO A 59 7.89 -0.33 -13.15
C PRO A 59 6.38 -0.06 -13.11
N ASN A 60 5.69 -0.30 -14.23
CA ASN A 60 4.24 -0.19 -14.26
C ASN A 60 3.59 -1.30 -13.40
N ILE A 61 2.94 -0.93 -12.30
CA ILE A 61 2.33 -1.90 -11.38
C ILE A 61 1.18 -2.72 -11.98
N ALA A 62 0.51 -2.20 -13.01
CA ALA A 62 -0.63 -2.85 -13.65
C ALA A 62 -0.20 -3.89 -14.69
N THR A 63 0.90 -3.66 -15.42
CA THR A 63 1.33 -4.51 -16.54
C THR A 63 2.66 -5.24 -16.29
N GLU A 64 3.54 -4.67 -15.48
CA GLU A 64 4.92 -5.14 -15.28
C GLU A 64 5.20 -5.59 -13.85
N ARG A 65 4.17 -6.02 -13.15
CA ARG A 65 4.26 -6.44 -11.75
C ARG A 65 5.29 -7.53 -11.47
N HIS A 66 5.56 -8.39 -12.45
CA HIS A 66 6.59 -9.44 -12.37
C HIS A 66 8.01 -8.88 -12.25
N LYS A 67 8.24 -7.61 -12.63
CA LYS A 67 9.53 -6.92 -12.48
C LYS A 67 9.74 -6.34 -11.09
N PHE A 68 8.71 -6.31 -10.24
CA PHE A 68 8.83 -5.74 -8.91
C PHE A 68 9.66 -6.63 -7.98
N ILE A 69 10.73 -6.05 -7.44
CA ILE A 69 11.52 -6.60 -6.35
C ILE A 69 11.13 -5.95 -5.03
N ALA A 70 11.74 -6.40 -3.91
CA ALA A 70 11.45 -5.84 -2.60
C ALA A 70 11.61 -4.31 -2.57
N GLU A 71 12.72 -3.78 -3.11
CA GLU A 71 12.98 -2.34 -3.16
C GLU A 71 11.87 -1.58 -3.89
N THR A 72 11.52 -1.98 -5.12
CA THR A 72 10.48 -1.30 -5.90
C THR A 72 9.08 -1.41 -5.28
N TRP A 73 8.79 -2.50 -4.55
CA TRP A 73 7.55 -2.61 -3.77
C TRP A 73 7.50 -1.57 -2.65
N PHE A 74 8.62 -1.35 -1.98
CA PHE A 74 8.73 -0.35 -0.93
C PHE A 74 8.65 1.08 -1.47
N LEU A 75 9.41 1.40 -2.52
CA LEU A 75 9.35 2.70 -3.16
C LEU A 75 7.96 3.02 -3.68
N PHE A 76 7.29 2.04 -4.30
CA PHE A 76 5.89 2.19 -4.66
C PHE A 76 5.04 2.53 -3.44
N ALA A 77 5.11 1.72 -2.39
CA ALA A 77 4.23 1.87 -1.24
C ALA A 77 4.44 3.18 -0.45
N THR A 78 5.68 3.59 -0.23
CA THR A 78 5.98 4.74 0.65
C THR A 78 6.00 6.08 -0.08
N MET A 79 6.40 6.11 -1.36
CA MET A 79 6.62 7.36 -2.11
C MET A 79 5.53 7.63 -3.16
N ILE A 80 5.04 6.60 -3.85
CA ILE A 80 4.16 6.77 -5.03
C ILE A 80 2.69 6.54 -4.65
N ALA A 81 2.41 5.41 -4.00
CA ALA A 81 1.09 4.92 -3.68
C ALA A 81 0.22 5.93 -2.90
N PRO A 82 0.72 6.67 -1.89
CA PRO A 82 -0.11 7.63 -1.15
C PRO A 82 -0.71 8.71 -2.06
N THR A 83 0.04 9.12 -3.09
CA THR A 83 -0.38 10.15 -4.04
C THR A 83 -1.32 9.56 -5.10
N VAL A 84 -0.94 8.44 -5.73
CA VAL A 84 -1.72 7.88 -6.85
C VAL A 84 -3.02 7.22 -6.40
N LEU A 85 -3.10 6.76 -5.15
CA LEU A 85 -4.30 6.17 -4.54
C LEU A 85 -5.22 7.19 -3.87
N TYR A 86 -4.79 8.45 -3.73
CA TYR A 86 -5.60 9.49 -3.11
C TYR A 86 -6.96 9.62 -3.82
N ASN A 87 -8.04 9.50 -3.05
CA ASN A 87 -9.42 9.56 -3.52
C ASN A 87 -9.74 8.57 -4.66
N ARG A 88 -9.11 7.39 -4.69
CA ARG A 88 -9.37 6.34 -5.68
C ARG A 88 -10.26 5.20 -5.20
N PHE A 89 -10.34 5.01 -3.89
CA PHE A 89 -11.23 4.03 -3.28
C PHE A 89 -12.64 4.60 -3.16
N GLN A 90 -13.67 3.76 -3.34
CA GLN A 90 -15.07 4.18 -3.16
C GLN A 90 -15.35 4.63 -1.72
N ARG A 91 -14.71 3.98 -0.74
CA ARG A 91 -14.77 4.37 0.67
C ARG A 91 -13.39 4.91 1.10
N PRO A 92 -13.32 6.12 1.69
CA PRO A 92 -12.04 6.74 2.06
C PRO A 92 -11.29 5.96 3.15
N LEU A 93 -12.00 5.17 3.97
CA LEU A 93 -11.41 4.38 5.05
C LEU A 93 -10.32 3.41 4.58
N TYR A 94 -10.43 2.84 3.37
CA TYR A 94 -9.42 1.93 2.84
C TYR A 94 -8.13 2.65 2.46
N TYR A 95 -8.26 3.87 1.93
CA TYR A 95 -7.11 4.73 1.67
C TYR A 95 -6.44 5.14 2.99
N GLN A 96 -7.23 5.59 3.96
CA GLN A 96 -6.71 6.02 5.27
C GLN A 96 -5.97 4.87 5.97
N HIS A 97 -6.56 3.67 5.97
CA HIS A 97 -5.94 2.47 6.53
C HIS A 97 -4.63 2.10 5.83
N PHE A 98 -4.55 2.26 4.50
CA PHE A 98 -3.31 2.09 3.76
C PHE A 98 -2.25 3.15 4.13
N VAL A 99 -2.62 4.41 4.26
CA VAL A 99 -1.68 5.49 4.63
C VAL A 99 -1.16 5.30 6.06
N GLU A 100 -1.97 4.76 6.97
CA GLU A 100 -1.52 4.36 8.31
C GLU A 100 -0.43 3.28 8.24
N LEU A 101 -0.58 2.28 7.36
CA LEU A 101 0.47 1.28 7.11
C LEU A 101 1.75 1.93 6.57
N VAL A 102 1.63 2.88 5.65
CA VAL A 102 2.77 3.62 5.11
C VAL A 102 3.49 4.41 6.21
N THR A 103 2.74 4.98 7.16
CA THR A 103 3.31 5.70 8.30
C THR A 103 4.16 4.78 9.17
N ILE A 104 3.67 3.56 9.47
CA ILE A 104 4.45 2.53 10.19
C ILE A 104 5.77 2.25 9.47
N PHE A 105 5.74 2.06 8.15
CA PHE A 105 6.96 1.82 7.39
C PHE A 105 7.90 3.04 7.36
N ASN A 106 7.38 4.25 7.29
CA ASN A 106 8.20 5.46 7.32
C ASN A 106 8.92 5.64 8.66
N ILE A 107 8.27 5.31 9.79
CA ILE A 107 8.94 5.29 11.10
C ILE A 107 10.09 4.27 11.10
N CYS A 108 9.86 3.07 10.58
CA CYS A 108 10.91 2.04 10.44
C CYS A 108 12.07 2.43 9.52
N LEU A 109 11.90 3.45 8.67
CA LEU A 109 12.94 3.95 7.75
C LEU A 109 13.69 5.17 8.30
N LEU A 110 13.34 5.67 9.49
CA LEU A 110 14.05 6.78 10.13
C LEU A 110 15.51 6.39 10.38
N TYR A 111 16.42 7.32 10.09
CA TYR A 111 17.86 7.10 10.28
C TYR A 111 18.25 6.88 11.75
N LYS A 112 17.50 7.48 12.67
CA LYS A 112 17.62 7.28 14.11
C LYS A 112 16.23 7.10 14.69
N LEU A 113 16.05 6.04 15.47
CA LEU A 113 14.84 5.79 16.25
C LEU A 113 15.09 6.24 17.69
N THR A 114 14.20 7.09 18.19
CA THR A 114 14.13 7.45 19.61
C THR A 114 13.20 6.48 20.35
N PRO A 115 13.28 6.40 21.69
CA PRO A 115 12.31 5.62 22.47
C PRO A 115 10.86 6.01 22.18
N THR A 116 10.60 7.31 21.97
CA THR A 116 9.27 7.82 21.61
C THR A 116 8.80 7.32 20.25
N ASP A 117 9.68 7.22 19.25
CA ASP A 117 9.34 6.65 17.95
C ASP A 117 8.99 5.17 18.06
N ILE A 118 9.64 4.43 18.97
CA ILE A 118 9.35 3.03 19.24
C ILE A 118 7.97 2.89 19.91
N ASP A 119 7.69 3.70 20.93
CA ASP A 119 6.37 3.72 21.59
C ASP A 119 5.25 4.06 20.59
N GLU A 120 5.50 5.03 19.70
CA GLU A 120 4.56 5.39 18.63
C GLU A 120 4.38 4.25 17.62
N LEU A 121 5.47 3.60 17.21
CA LEU A 121 5.45 2.48 16.29
C LEU A 121 4.59 1.33 16.83
N GLU A 122 4.78 0.94 18.09
CA GLU A 122 4.00 -0.11 18.74
C GLU A 122 2.50 0.21 18.73
N GLN A 123 2.15 1.43 19.14
CA GLN A 123 0.75 1.86 19.14
C GLN A 123 0.15 1.94 17.73
N CYS A 124 0.93 2.40 16.74
CA CYS A 124 0.49 2.46 15.35
C CYS A 124 0.18 1.06 14.81
N ILE A 125 1.04 0.07 15.10
CA ILE A 125 0.83 -1.31 14.68
C ILE A 125 -0.45 -1.88 15.31
N VAL A 126 -0.65 -1.71 16.62
CA VAL A 126 -1.86 -2.19 17.31
C VAL A 126 -3.12 -1.59 16.69
N ARG A 127 -3.18 -0.25 16.59
CA ARG A 127 -4.33 0.44 15.99
C ARG A 127 -4.61 0.00 14.55
N TRP A 128 -3.55 -0.24 13.77
CA TRP A 128 -3.69 -0.66 12.38
C TRP A 128 -4.31 -2.06 12.27
N VAL A 129 -3.89 -3.00 13.12
CA VAL A 129 -4.44 -4.36 13.18
C VAL A 129 -5.89 -4.34 13.65
N GLU A 130 -6.20 -3.63 14.74
CA GLU A 130 -7.58 -3.52 15.25
C GLU A 130 -8.54 -2.93 14.20
N LYS A 131 -8.10 -1.91 13.45
CA LYS A 131 -8.89 -1.36 12.34
C LYS A 131 -9.08 -2.38 11.23
N TYR A 132 -8.03 -3.14 10.89
CA TYR A 132 -8.13 -4.19 9.88
C TYR A 132 -9.16 -5.25 10.28
N GLU A 133 -9.10 -5.75 11.52
CA GLU A 133 -10.05 -6.72 12.08
C GLU A 133 -11.47 -6.16 12.09
N LYS A 134 -11.68 -4.95 12.63
CA LYS A 134 -12.98 -4.29 12.62
C LYS A 134 -13.54 -4.11 11.22
N TYR A 135 -12.70 -3.72 10.26
CA TYR A 135 -13.13 -3.63 8.88
C TYR A 135 -13.48 -5.01 8.36
N ASN A 136 -12.75 -6.08 8.71
CA ASN A 136 -12.97 -7.47 8.31
C ASN A 136 -14.15 -8.18 9.00
N ASP A 137 -14.58 -7.72 10.17
CA ASP A 137 -15.58 -8.40 11.03
C ASP A 137 -17.04 -7.98 10.81
N PHE A 138 -17.36 -7.18 9.77
CA PHE A 138 -18.75 -6.91 9.36
C PHE A 138 -19.44 -8.14 8.69
N THR A 139 -19.25 -9.32 9.26
CA THR A 139 -19.79 -10.61 8.81
C THR A 139 -20.77 -11.16 9.83
N VAL A 140 -21.65 -10.33 10.41
CA VAL A 140 -22.89 -10.79 11.09
C VAL A 140 -23.95 -9.71 10.97
N PHE A 141 -24.82 -9.80 9.96
CA PHE A 141 -26.25 -9.48 10.04
C PHE A 141 -26.97 -10.35 9.02
#